data_AF-A0A2S5MZA0-F1
#
_entry.id   AF-A0A2S5MZA0-F1
#
_cell.length_a   1.000
_cell.length_b   1.000
_cell.length_c   1.000
_cell.angle_alpha   90.00
_cell.angle_beta   90.00
_cell.angle_gamma   90.00
#
_symmetry.space_group_name_H-M   'P 1'
#
loop_
_entity.id
_entity.type
_entity.pdbx_description
1 polymer ?
#
loop_
_entity_poly.entity_id
_entity_poly.type
_entity_poly.pdbx_seq_one_letter_code
_entity_poly.pdbx_strand_id
1 'polypeptide(L)'
;MRPLALEAASVPVGGGRHQPARIGPNAIIQLSAAVTARLGDAARDALFRRAGLQRYLGAMPEHMVDEAEVIALHRALRATVTPEAARDLFYEAGLLTCDYILANRIPKPAQIVLKLFPRGLATRALTAAIGKHAWTFAGSGTFRAVSTGPLVLEIANSPLCRGETSATPLCDYYAGTFTRLYRTLSDPETDIRETSCGAVQGGPCRFEDRPDRRPGHPGA
;
A
#
# COMPACT_ATOMS: atom_id res chain seq x y z
N MET A 1 35.92 -9.78 5.62
CA MET A 1 34.84 -10.48 6.34
C MET A 1 33.61 -10.47 5.45
N ARG A 2 33.15 -11.66 5.02
CA ARG A 2 31.93 -11.84 4.19
C ARG A 2 30.70 -11.77 5.09
N PRO A 3 29.62 -11.06 4.74
CA PRO A 3 28.35 -11.19 5.45
C PRO A 3 27.70 -12.53 5.10
N LEU A 4 27.32 -13.31 6.12
CA LEU A 4 26.49 -14.50 6.00
C LEU A 4 25.08 -14.07 5.54
N ALA A 5 24.68 -14.51 4.36
CA ALA A 5 23.28 -14.54 3.95
C ALA A 5 22.63 -15.81 4.53
N LEU A 6 21.56 -15.66 5.32
CA LEU A 6 20.67 -16.78 5.64
C LEU A 6 19.76 -17.03 4.45
N GLU A 7 20.01 -18.13 3.73
CA GLU A 7 19.06 -18.69 2.77
C GLU A 7 17.94 -19.42 3.52
N ALA A 8 16.70 -18.95 3.37
CA ALA A 8 15.52 -19.70 3.76
C ALA A 8 15.14 -20.60 2.56
N ALA A 9 15.33 -21.91 2.73
CA ALA A 9 14.89 -22.91 1.77
C ALA A 9 13.36 -22.87 1.62
N SER A 10 12.87 -22.90 0.37
CA SER A 10 11.45 -23.08 0.07
C SER A 10 11.15 -24.56 -0.15
N VAL A 11 10.08 -25.05 0.47
CA VAL A 11 9.52 -26.40 0.26
C VAL A 11 8.33 -26.27 -0.68
N PRO A 12 8.23 -27.07 -1.77
CA PRO A 12 7.07 -27.01 -2.65
C PRO A 12 5.89 -27.77 -2.02
N VAL A 13 4.75 -27.11 -1.89
CA VAL A 13 3.48 -27.75 -1.50
C VAL A 13 2.64 -27.96 -2.76
N GLY A 14 2.30 -29.22 -3.02
CA GLY A 14 1.50 -29.65 -4.17
C GLY A 14 0.00 -29.36 -4.02
N GLY A 15 -0.64 -29.08 -5.16
CA GLY A 15 -1.92 -29.64 -5.58
C GLY A 15 -3.13 -29.57 -4.64
N GLY A 16 -3.30 -28.50 -3.87
CA GLY A 16 -4.56 -28.20 -3.17
C GLY A 16 -5.29 -27.05 -3.86
N ARG A 17 -6.63 -27.09 -3.95
CA ARG A 17 -7.45 -25.94 -4.37
C ARG A 17 -6.94 -24.69 -3.64
N HIS A 18 -6.34 -23.77 -4.40
CA HIS A 18 -5.71 -22.57 -3.84
C HIS A 18 -6.79 -21.77 -3.13
N GLN A 19 -6.78 -21.75 -1.79
CA GLN A 19 -7.63 -20.82 -1.06
C GLN A 19 -7.26 -19.41 -1.53
N PRO A 20 -8.22 -18.59 -1.97
CA PRO A 20 -7.92 -17.26 -2.45
C PRO A 20 -7.28 -16.47 -1.32
N ALA A 21 -6.14 -15.85 -1.60
CA ALA A 21 -5.46 -15.03 -0.62
C ALA A 21 -6.36 -13.85 -0.21
N ARG A 22 -6.25 -13.48 1.06
CA ARG A 22 -7.13 -12.48 1.68
C ARG A 22 -6.36 -11.21 1.97
N ILE A 23 -7.01 -10.08 1.77
CA ILE A 23 -6.46 -8.74 2.02
C ILE A 23 -7.46 -7.87 2.79
N GLY A 24 -6.96 -6.87 3.49
CA GLY A 24 -7.76 -5.96 4.30
C GLY A 24 -8.71 -5.13 3.42
N PRO A 25 -9.91 -4.81 3.92
CA PRO A 25 -10.94 -4.14 3.12
C PRO A 25 -10.60 -2.67 2.81
N ASN A 26 -9.63 -2.07 3.50
CA ASN A 26 -9.32 -0.64 3.34
C ASN A 26 -8.84 -0.25 1.95
N ALA A 27 -8.24 -1.16 1.18
CA ALA A 27 -7.91 -0.88 -0.21
C ALA A 27 -9.16 -0.65 -1.08
N ILE A 28 -10.33 -1.19 -0.69
CA ILE A 28 -11.62 -0.91 -1.31
C ILE A 28 -12.27 0.33 -0.68
N ILE A 29 -12.40 0.34 0.65
CA ILE A 29 -13.13 1.39 1.37
C ILE A 29 -12.50 2.76 1.12
N GLN A 30 -11.19 2.87 1.25
CA GLN A 30 -10.51 4.16 1.20
C GLN A 30 -10.32 4.64 -0.25
N LEU A 31 -10.26 3.72 -1.21
CA LEU A 31 -10.31 4.08 -2.63
C LEU A 31 -11.70 4.60 -3.02
N SER A 32 -12.76 3.97 -2.50
CA SER A 32 -14.12 4.50 -2.63
C SER A 32 -14.22 5.93 -2.08
N ALA A 33 -13.66 6.18 -0.90
CA ALA A 33 -13.70 7.50 -0.27
C ALA A 33 -12.93 8.55 -1.11
N ALA A 34 -11.71 8.23 -1.57
CA ALA A 34 -10.92 9.13 -2.41
C ALA A 34 -11.63 9.45 -3.74
N VAL A 35 -12.20 8.43 -4.41
CA VAL A 35 -12.95 8.61 -5.65
C VAL A 35 -14.22 9.43 -5.43
N THR A 36 -15.00 9.17 -4.38
CA THR A 36 -16.18 9.98 -4.05
C THR A 36 -15.79 11.43 -3.78
N ALA A 37 -14.72 11.68 -3.01
CA ALA A 37 -14.31 13.03 -2.64
C ALA A 37 -13.87 13.86 -3.87
N ARG A 38 -13.18 13.26 -4.84
CA ARG A 38 -12.62 13.99 -6.00
C ARG A 38 -13.50 13.96 -7.25
N LEU A 39 -14.21 12.87 -7.49
CA LEU A 39 -14.95 12.62 -8.73
C LEU A 39 -16.47 12.45 -8.52
N GLY A 40 -16.93 12.41 -7.27
CA GLY A 40 -18.34 12.27 -6.91
C GLY A 40 -18.87 10.84 -6.92
N ASP A 41 -20.08 10.67 -6.37
CA ASP A 41 -20.71 9.35 -6.18
C ASP A 41 -21.00 8.61 -7.49
N ALA A 42 -21.38 9.33 -8.55
CA ALA A 42 -21.65 8.72 -9.85
C ALA A 42 -20.40 8.02 -10.43
N ALA A 43 -19.22 8.63 -10.26
CA ALA A 43 -17.95 8.05 -10.68
C ALA A 43 -17.58 6.84 -9.83
N ARG A 44 -17.74 6.92 -8.49
CA ARG A 44 -17.57 5.77 -7.60
C ARG A 44 -18.46 4.60 -8.03
N ASP A 45 -19.74 4.85 -8.25
CA ASP A 45 -20.71 3.81 -8.60
C ASP A 45 -20.38 3.14 -9.94
N ALA A 46 -19.98 3.94 -10.94
CA ALA A 46 -19.53 3.43 -12.22
C ALA A 46 -18.26 2.57 -12.09
N LEU A 47 -17.30 3.02 -11.27
CA LEU A 47 -16.08 2.27 -10.97
C LEU A 47 -16.39 0.91 -10.32
N PHE A 48 -17.24 0.89 -9.29
CA PHE A 48 -17.62 -0.35 -8.61
C PHE A 48 -18.36 -1.31 -9.53
N ARG A 49 -19.27 -0.83 -10.38
CA ARG A 49 -19.91 -1.67 -11.42
C ARG A 49 -18.89 -2.24 -12.40
N ARG A 50 -17.95 -1.42 -12.89
CA ARG A 50 -16.88 -1.87 -13.80
C ARG A 50 -15.99 -2.93 -13.17
N ALA A 51 -15.74 -2.83 -11.87
CA ALA A 51 -14.96 -3.80 -11.11
C ALA A 51 -15.74 -5.07 -10.72
N GLY A 52 -17.05 -5.16 -11.03
CA GLY A 52 -17.91 -6.26 -10.57
C GLY A 52 -18.16 -6.26 -9.05
N LEU A 53 -18.07 -5.08 -8.42
CA LEU A 53 -18.15 -4.87 -6.98
C LEU A 53 -19.42 -4.11 -6.55
N GLN A 54 -20.45 -4.03 -7.41
CA GLN A 54 -21.67 -3.26 -7.14
C GLN A 54 -22.39 -3.61 -5.82
N ARG A 55 -22.17 -4.82 -5.28
CA ARG A 55 -22.65 -5.23 -3.95
C ARG A 55 -22.19 -4.29 -2.83
N TYR A 56 -21.00 -3.71 -2.97
CA TYR A 56 -20.43 -2.80 -1.97
C TYR A 56 -21.00 -1.38 -2.02
N LEU A 57 -21.84 -1.06 -3.01
CA LEU A 57 -22.59 0.21 -3.03
C LEU A 57 -23.69 0.25 -1.97
N GLY A 58 -24.22 -0.91 -1.57
CA GLY A 58 -25.21 -1.02 -0.49
C GLY A 58 -24.57 -1.19 0.89
N ALA A 59 -23.47 -1.94 0.98
CA ALA A 59 -22.76 -2.18 2.23
C ALA A 59 -21.28 -2.47 1.98
N MET A 60 -20.39 -1.66 2.54
CA MET A 60 -18.93 -1.85 2.43
C MET A 60 -18.46 -3.11 3.19
N PRO A 61 -17.34 -3.73 2.79
CA PRO A 61 -16.84 -4.93 3.45
C PRO A 61 -16.33 -4.64 4.87
N GLU A 62 -16.78 -5.43 5.85
CA GLU A 62 -16.36 -5.30 7.26
C GLU A 62 -15.21 -6.25 7.65
N HIS A 63 -14.97 -7.27 6.83
CA HIS A 63 -13.96 -8.30 7.05
C HIS A 63 -12.91 -8.28 5.94
N MET A 64 -11.86 -9.09 6.10
CA MET A 64 -10.91 -9.36 5.02
C MET A 64 -11.67 -9.75 3.75
N VAL A 65 -11.23 -9.33 2.58
CA VAL A 65 -11.86 -9.65 1.28
C VAL A 65 -10.97 -10.60 0.49
N ASP A 66 -11.53 -11.21 -0.55
CA ASP A 66 -10.71 -11.86 -1.59
C ASP A 66 -9.84 -10.78 -2.26
N GLU A 67 -8.53 -11.02 -2.35
CA GLU A 67 -7.62 -10.06 -2.97
C GLU A 67 -7.95 -9.76 -4.43
N ALA A 68 -8.60 -10.70 -5.15
CA ALA A 68 -9.04 -10.49 -6.51
C ALA A 68 -9.99 -9.29 -6.65
N GLU A 69 -10.76 -8.96 -5.60
CA GLU A 69 -11.64 -7.80 -5.58
C GLU A 69 -10.86 -6.49 -5.56
N VAL A 70 -9.81 -6.40 -4.74
CA VAL A 70 -8.91 -5.23 -4.71
C VAL A 70 -8.22 -5.08 -6.07
N ILE A 71 -7.72 -6.17 -6.63
CA ILE A 71 -7.08 -6.17 -7.94
C ILE A 71 -8.04 -5.65 -9.01
N ALA A 72 -9.27 -6.18 -9.04
CA ALA A 72 -10.30 -5.77 -10.00
C ALA A 72 -10.63 -4.27 -9.87
N LEU A 73 -10.78 -3.76 -8.65
CA LEU A 73 -11.08 -2.35 -8.41
C LEU A 73 -9.94 -1.42 -8.86
N HIS A 74 -8.70 -1.76 -8.49
CA HIS A 74 -7.54 -0.95 -8.88
C HIS A 74 -7.32 -0.96 -10.40
N ARG A 75 -7.48 -2.12 -11.06
CA ARG A 75 -7.46 -2.22 -12.53
C ARG A 75 -8.57 -1.38 -13.17
N ALA A 76 -9.78 -1.47 -12.63
CA ALA A 76 -10.92 -0.72 -13.14
C ALA A 76 -10.67 0.79 -13.07
N LEU A 77 -10.10 1.30 -11.96
CA LEU A 77 -9.79 2.72 -11.83
C LEU A 77 -8.77 3.17 -12.88
N ARG A 78 -7.65 2.45 -13.02
CA ARG A 78 -6.61 2.76 -14.02
C ARG A 78 -7.16 2.79 -15.44
N ALA A 79 -8.15 1.96 -15.75
CA ALA A 79 -8.77 1.92 -17.07
C ALA A 79 -9.83 3.02 -17.30
N THR A 80 -10.11 3.87 -16.31
CA THR A 80 -11.17 4.91 -16.38
C THR A 80 -10.67 6.34 -16.27
N VAL A 81 -9.45 6.55 -15.79
CA VAL A 81 -8.87 7.89 -15.59
C VAL A 81 -7.46 7.96 -16.19
N THR A 82 -6.90 9.16 -16.31
CA THR A 82 -5.51 9.30 -16.78
C THR A 82 -4.53 8.70 -15.76
N PRO A 83 -3.31 8.31 -16.17
CA PRO A 83 -2.30 7.79 -15.25
C PRO A 83 -2.00 8.72 -14.06
N GLU A 84 -1.99 10.04 -14.28
CA GLU A 84 -1.75 11.05 -13.25
C GLU A 84 -2.90 11.09 -12.25
N ALA A 85 -4.15 11.08 -12.73
CA ALA A 85 -5.32 11.04 -11.87
C ALA A 85 -5.39 9.74 -11.06
N ALA A 86 -5.05 8.59 -11.66
CA ALA A 86 -4.97 7.32 -10.97
C ALA A 86 -3.92 7.36 -9.85
N ARG A 87 -2.71 7.87 -10.16
CA ARG A 87 -1.62 8.04 -9.20
C ARG A 87 -2.08 8.84 -7.97
N ASP A 88 -2.68 10.00 -8.21
CA ASP A 88 -3.09 10.90 -7.12
C ASP A 88 -4.24 10.29 -6.28
N LEU A 89 -5.22 9.63 -6.91
CA LEU A 89 -6.31 8.94 -6.20
C LEU A 89 -5.81 7.75 -5.37
N PHE A 90 -4.89 6.95 -5.90
CA PHE A 90 -4.30 5.85 -5.14
C PHE A 90 -3.48 6.36 -3.97
N TYR A 91 -2.66 7.39 -4.18
CA TYR A 91 -1.88 8.01 -3.12
C TYR A 91 -2.78 8.51 -1.99
N GLU A 92 -3.85 9.24 -2.33
CA GLU A 92 -4.84 9.73 -1.37
C GLU A 92 -5.56 8.60 -0.63
N ALA A 93 -6.00 7.55 -1.33
CA ALA A 93 -6.57 6.36 -0.71
C ALA A 93 -5.59 5.68 0.28
N GLY A 94 -4.29 5.75 0.00
CA GLY A 94 -3.22 5.33 0.91
C GLY A 94 -3.14 6.19 2.16
N LEU A 95 -3.21 7.53 2.02
CA LEU A 95 -3.25 8.45 3.16
C LEU A 95 -4.45 8.15 4.08
N LEU A 96 -5.65 8.02 3.49
CA LEU A 96 -6.88 7.70 4.21
C LEU A 96 -6.81 6.32 4.91
N THR A 97 -6.18 5.33 4.27
CA THR A 97 -5.90 4.03 4.88
C THR A 97 -5.02 4.17 6.12
N CYS A 98 -3.96 4.97 6.03
CA CYS A 98 -3.10 5.20 7.19
C CYS A 98 -3.85 5.93 8.32
N ASP A 99 -4.67 6.92 8.00
CA ASP A 99 -5.48 7.62 9.02
C ASP A 99 -6.43 6.67 9.73
N TYR A 100 -7.06 5.73 9.00
CA TYR A 100 -7.83 4.64 9.61
C TYR A 100 -6.97 3.75 10.52
N ILE A 101 -5.77 3.35 10.09
CA ILE A 101 -4.85 2.51 10.89
C ILE A 101 -4.45 3.22 12.19
N LEU A 102 -4.09 4.51 12.11
CA LEU A 102 -3.73 5.33 13.25
C LEU A 102 -4.90 5.53 14.22
N ALA A 103 -6.14 5.58 13.72
CA ALA A 103 -7.32 5.73 14.58
C ALA A 103 -7.74 4.41 15.22
N ASN A 104 -7.66 3.29 14.49
CA ASN A 104 -8.37 2.06 14.85
C ASN A 104 -7.48 0.84 15.11
N ARG A 105 -6.21 0.87 14.71
CA ARG A 105 -5.34 -0.34 14.72
C ARG A 105 -4.06 -0.16 15.53
N ILE A 106 -3.56 1.06 15.69
CA ILE A 106 -2.38 1.34 16.53
C ILE A 106 -2.84 2.06 17.81
N PRO A 107 -2.73 1.44 19.00
CA PRO A 107 -3.15 2.07 20.25
C PRO A 107 -2.44 3.41 20.51
N LYS A 108 -3.17 4.39 21.06
CA LYS A 108 -2.62 5.74 21.36
C LYS A 108 -1.35 5.71 22.22
N PRO A 109 -1.23 4.87 23.26
CA PRO A 109 0.01 4.78 24.03
C PRO A 109 1.21 4.36 23.17
N ALA A 110 1.02 3.40 22.24
CA ALA A 110 2.08 2.97 21.35
C ALA A 110 2.52 4.10 20.39
N GLN A 111 1.56 4.90 19.89
CA GLN A 111 1.88 6.07 19.07
C GLN A 111 2.68 7.12 19.85
N ILE A 112 2.29 7.39 21.10
CA ILE A 112 3.01 8.32 21.97
C ILE A 112 4.44 7.83 22.16
N VAL A 113 4.61 6.56 22.57
CA VAL A 113 5.93 5.97 22.76
C VAL A 113 6.79 6.11 21.50
N LEU A 114 6.29 5.73 20.31
CA LEU A 114 7.04 5.86 19.06
C LEU A 114 7.49 7.30 18.78
N LYS A 115 6.62 8.28 19.03
CA LYS A 115 6.94 9.71 18.82
C LYS A 115 7.97 10.27 19.80
N LEU A 116 8.16 9.65 20.97
CA LEU A 116 9.20 10.02 21.93
C LEU A 116 10.57 9.38 21.62
N PHE A 117 10.59 8.30 20.83
CA PHE A 117 11.85 7.61 20.51
C PHE A 117 12.69 8.41 19.51
N PRO A 118 14.03 8.26 19.53
CA PRO A 118 14.88 8.72 18.45
C PRO A 118 14.41 8.14 17.11
N ARG A 119 14.38 8.98 16.07
CA ARG A 119 13.84 8.66 14.73
C ARG A 119 14.27 7.29 14.20
N GLY A 120 15.56 6.97 14.25
CA GLY A 120 16.07 5.68 13.76
C GLY A 120 15.51 4.46 14.52
N LEU A 121 15.28 4.59 15.83
CA LEU A 121 14.69 3.52 16.65
C LEU A 121 13.17 3.43 16.42
N ALA A 122 12.49 4.57 16.31
CA ALA A 122 11.06 4.62 15.97
C ALA A 122 10.81 3.98 14.60
N THR A 123 11.61 4.30 13.57
CA THR A 123 11.55 3.68 12.25
C THR A 123 11.74 2.17 12.35
N ARG A 124 12.79 1.69 13.03
CA ARG A 124 13.04 0.25 13.20
C ARG A 124 11.89 -0.48 13.88
N ALA A 125 11.37 0.07 14.98
CA ALA A 125 10.27 -0.54 15.72
C ALA A 125 8.98 -0.56 14.88
N LEU A 126 8.65 0.54 14.21
CA LEU A 126 7.50 0.65 13.33
C LEU A 126 7.60 -0.31 12.15
N THR A 127 8.76 -0.37 11.47
CA THR A 127 8.98 -1.29 10.34
C THR A 127 8.84 -2.75 10.76
N ALA A 128 9.36 -3.12 11.95
CA ALA A 128 9.19 -4.47 12.49
C ALA A 128 7.72 -4.80 12.77
N ALA A 129 6.94 -3.85 13.30
CA ALA A 129 5.51 -4.02 13.52
C ALA A 129 4.75 -4.17 12.18
N ILE A 130 5.05 -3.34 11.19
CA ILE A 130 4.47 -3.43 9.84
C ILE A 130 4.74 -4.81 9.23
N GLY A 131 5.97 -5.32 9.35
CA GLY A 131 6.33 -6.66 8.86
C GLY A 131 5.46 -7.77 9.44
N LYS A 132 5.15 -7.73 10.74
CA LYS A 132 4.28 -8.71 11.41
C LYS A 132 2.83 -8.66 10.93
N HIS A 133 2.38 -7.50 10.44
CA HIS A 133 1.02 -7.30 9.95
C HIS A 133 0.92 -7.26 8.42
N ALA A 134 2.02 -7.54 7.71
CA ALA A 134 2.07 -7.35 6.27
C ALA A 134 1.07 -8.19 5.48
N TRP A 135 0.70 -9.37 6.01
CA TRP A 135 -0.33 -10.22 5.41
C TRP A 135 -1.66 -9.48 5.19
N THR A 136 -1.98 -8.45 5.99
CA THR A 136 -3.24 -7.70 5.84
C THR A 136 -3.26 -6.79 4.63
N PHE A 137 -2.12 -6.40 4.06
CA PHE A 137 -2.06 -5.49 2.91
C PHE A 137 -1.29 -6.05 1.72
N ALA A 138 -0.43 -7.05 1.93
CA ALA A 138 0.31 -7.69 0.86
C ALA A 138 -0.50 -8.82 0.18
N GLY A 139 -1.56 -9.34 0.83
CA GLY A 139 -2.33 -10.47 0.31
C GLY A 139 -1.42 -11.67 0.09
N SER A 140 -1.43 -12.24 -1.13
CA SER A 140 -0.50 -13.29 -1.56
C SER A 140 0.93 -12.80 -1.84
N GLY A 141 1.18 -11.50 -1.75
CA GLY A 141 2.50 -10.89 -1.91
C GLY A 141 3.36 -11.05 -0.66
N THR A 142 4.63 -10.66 -0.75
CA THR A 142 5.57 -10.71 0.37
C THR A 142 6.17 -9.35 0.62
N PHE A 143 6.00 -8.85 1.85
CA PHE A 143 6.64 -7.62 2.31
C PHE A 143 8.00 -7.91 2.92
N ARG A 144 8.96 -7.03 2.65
CA ARG A 144 10.29 -7.06 3.25
C ARG A 144 10.78 -5.65 3.53
N ALA A 145 11.43 -5.46 4.68
CA ALA A 145 12.24 -4.28 4.94
C ALA A 145 13.69 -4.57 4.56
N VAL A 146 14.21 -3.88 3.54
CA VAL A 146 15.60 -4.04 3.08
C VAL A 146 16.55 -3.25 3.96
N SER A 147 16.13 -2.04 4.36
CA SER A 147 16.86 -1.17 5.28
C SER A 147 15.90 -0.26 6.03
N THR A 148 16.28 0.17 7.23
CA THR A 148 15.56 1.15 8.06
C THR A 148 16.35 2.45 8.23
N GLY A 149 17.46 2.60 7.49
CA GLY A 149 18.33 3.77 7.49
C GLY A 149 19.40 3.62 6.39
N PRO A 150 19.18 4.16 5.17
CA PRO A 150 17.95 4.80 4.69
C PRO A 150 16.77 3.82 4.64
N LEU A 151 15.53 4.31 4.77
CA LEU A 151 14.34 3.45 4.77
C LEU A 151 14.05 2.93 3.36
N VAL A 152 14.05 1.60 3.23
CA VAL A 152 13.77 0.89 1.98
C VAL A 152 12.87 -0.31 2.26
N LEU A 153 11.70 -0.31 1.64
CA LEU A 153 10.69 -1.36 1.75
C LEU A 153 10.46 -2.02 0.39
N GLU A 154 10.15 -3.30 0.40
CA GLU A 154 9.85 -4.08 -0.79
C GLU A 154 8.53 -4.85 -0.63
N ILE A 155 7.76 -4.93 -1.72
CA ILE A 155 6.61 -5.82 -1.85
C ILE A 155 6.78 -6.65 -3.12
N ALA A 156 7.13 -7.91 -2.96
CA ALA A 156 7.16 -8.89 -4.05
C ALA A 156 5.75 -9.41 -4.35
N ASN A 157 5.48 -9.68 -5.64
CA ASN A 157 4.17 -10.17 -6.10
C ASN A 157 2.99 -9.30 -5.60
N SER A 158 3.16 -7.97 -5.62
CA SER A 158 2.17 -7.00 -5.14
C SER A 158 0.81 -7.20 -5.83
N PRO A 159 -0.31 -7.31 -5.09
CA PRO A 159 -1.64 -7.38 -5.70
C PRO A 159 -1.96 -6.14 -6.54
N LEU A 160 -1.42 -4.98 -6.20
CA LEU A 160 -1.79 -3.73 -6.85
C LEU A 160 -1.26 -3.60 -8.29
N CYS A 161 -0.20 -4.34 -8.63
CA CYS A 161 0.46 -4.27 -9.94
C CYS A 161 0.73 -5.62 -10.62
N ARG A 162 0.56 -6.76 -9.94
CA ARG A 162 0.88 -8.06 -10.56
C ARG A 162 0.00 -8.34 -11.78
N GLY A 163 0.63 -8.89 -12.82
CA GLY A 163 -0.03 -9.13 -14.10
C GLY A 163 -0.34 -7.87 -14.90
N GLU A 164 0.07 -6.69 -14.44
CA GLU A 164 0.01 -5.44 -15.22
C GLU A 164 1.33 -5.19 -15.95
N THR A 165 1.27 -4.39 -17.00
CA THR A 165 2.46 -3.80 -17.65
C THR A 165 2.23 -2.31 -17.80
N SER A 166 3.21 -1.49 -17.41
CA SER A 166 3.09 -0.03 -17.40
C SER A 166 4.43 0.64 -17.66
N ALA A 167 4.40 1.85 -18.24
CA ALA A 167 5.59 2.69 -18.39
C ALA A 167 6.00 3.38 -17.08
N THR A 168 5.08 3.48 -16.11
CA THR A 168 5.29 4.13 -14.81
C THR A 168 4.86 3.23 -13.65
N PRO A 169 5.40 3.45 -12.43
CA PRO A 169 4.98 2.74 -11.23
C PRO A 169 3.47 2.84 -10.95
N LEU A 170 2.89 1.82 -10.30
CA LEU A 170 1.44 1.68 -10.12
C LEU A 170 0.98 1.56 -8.65
N CYS A 171 1.91 1.49 -7.69
CA CYS A 171 1.60 1.16 -6.30
C CYS A 171 1.59 2.39 -5.37
N ASP A 172 1.17 3.55 -5.86
CA ASP A 172 1.11 4.80 -5.08
C ASP A 172 0.26 4.70 -3.82
N TYR A 173 -0.70 3.77 -3.78
CA TYR A 173 -1.45 3.43 -2.58
C TYR A 173 -0.53 3.04 -1.40
N TYR A 174 0.48 2.21 -1.65
CA TYR A 174 1.45 1.85 -0.62
C TYR A 174 2.36 3.03 -0.29
N ALA A 175 2.80 3.79 -1.29
CA ALA A 175 3.61 5.00 -1.08
C ALA A 175 2.89 5.99 -0.15
N GLY A 176 1.63 6.32 -0.43
CA GLY A 176 0.80 7.19 0.42
C GLY A 176 0.62 6.64 1.83
N THR A 177 0.28 5.34 1.94
CA THR A 177 0.11 4.68 3.24
C THR A 177 1.39 4.76 4.08
N PHE A 178 2.53 4.38 3.51
CA PHE A 178 3.80 4.39 4.22
C PHE A 178 4.25 5.81 4.55
N THR A 179 4.19 6.75 3.60
CA THR A 179 4.54 8.15 3.83
C THR A 179 3.78 8.70 5.03
N ARG A 180 2.45 8.56 5.06
CA ARG A 180 1.64 9.07 6.17
C ARG A 180 2.01 8.39 7.50
N LEU A 181 2.26 7.09 7.49
CA LEU A 181 2.53 6.32 8.70
C LEU A 181 3.88 6.69 9.33
N TYR A 182 4.95 6.65 8.54
CA TYR A 182 6.30 7.01 9.02
C TYR A 182 6.39 8.50 9.34
N ARG A 183 5.75 9.37 8.56
CA ARG A 183 5.67 10.80 8.85
C ARG A 183 5.01 11.10 10.18
N THR A 184 3.97 10.34 10.51
CA THR A 184 3.23 10.54 11.76
C THR A 184 3.96 9.98 12.97
N LEU A 185 4.60 8.83 12.85
CA LEU A 185 5.08 8.06 14.00
C LEU A 185 6.61 8.02 14.16
N SER A 186 7.38 8.46 13.18
CA SER A 186 8.84 8.33 13.21
C SER A 186 9.59 9.60 12.80
N ASP A 187 9.45 10.07 11.55
CA ASP A 187 10.18 11.24 11.04
C ASP A 187 9.25 12.14 10.22
N PRO A 188 8.97 13.39 10.66
CA PRO A 188 8.07 14.29 9.96
C PRO A 188 8.52 14.67 8.53
N GLU A 189 9.79 14.46 8.19
CA GLU A 189 10.31 14.74 6.85
C GLU A 189 10.18 13.57 5.87
N THR A 190 9.79 12.37 6.33
CA THR A 190 9.70 11.19 5.46
C THR A 190 8.77 11.42 4.26
N ASP A 191 9.25 11.10 3.07
CA ASP A 191 8.50 11.10 1.81
C ASP A 191 8.83 9.84 1.01
N ILE A 192 7.97 8.82 1.10
CA ILE A 192 8.20 7.52 0.48
C ILE A 192 7.67 7.51 -0.94
N ARG A 193 8.52 7.09 -1.89
CA ARG A 193 8.19 6.95 -3.31
C ARG A 193 8.45 5.53 -3.80
N GLU A 194 7.64 5.06 -4.74
CA GLU A 194 7.93 3.83 -5.47
C GLU A 194 9.03 4.11 -6.50
N THR A 195 10.21 3.51 -6.32
CA THR A 195 11.39 3.70 -7.19
C THR A 195 11.58 2.56 -8.19
N SER A 196 10.94 1.42 -7.94
CA SER A 196 10.88 0.25 -8.81
C SER A 196 9.51 -0.38 -8.69
N CYS A 197 8.93 -0.84 -9.80
CA CYS A 197 7.62 -1.46 -9.84
C CYS A 197 7.67 -2.77 -10.64
N GLY A 198 7.01 -3.81 -10.12
CA GLY A 198 6.89 -5.09 -10.81
C GLY A 198 6.17 -4.99 -12.16
N ALA A 199 5.29 -4.00 -12.35
CA ALA A 199 4.62 -3.76 -13.63
C ALA A 199 5.48 -3.04 -14.67
N VAL A 200 6.60 -2.43 -14.27
CA VAL A 200 7.49 -1.72 -15.20
C VAL A 200 8.60 -2.64 -15.68
N GLN A 201 9.25 -3.36 -14.75
CA GLN A 201 10.47 -4.13 -15.04
C GLN A 201 10.48 -5.54 -14.42
N GLY A 202 9.36 -5.99 -13.85
CA GLY A 202 9.33 -7.21 -13.04
C GLY A 202 9.99 -7.02 -11.67
N GLY A 203 10.08 -8.11 -10.91
CA GLY A 203 10.66 -8.09 -9.56
C GLY A 203 9.75 -7.41 -8.51
N PRO A 204 10.30 -7.09 -7.32
CA PRO A 204 9.55 -6.45 -6.25
C PRO A 204 9.32 -4.95 -6.51
N CYS A 205 8.18 -4.46 -6.03
CA CYS A 205 7.95 -3.04 -5.88
C CYS A 205 8.84 -2.51 -4.74
N ARG A 206 9.66 -1.50 -5.01
CA ARG A 206 10.58 -0.89 -4.04
C ARG A 206 10.11 0.50 -3.67
N PHE A 207 10.05 0.77 -2.37
CA PHE A 207 9.62 2.03 -1.80
C PHE A 207 10.75 2.60 -0.95
N GLU A 208 11.15 3.84 -1.25
CA GLU A 208 12.29 4.49 -0.60
C GLU A 208 11.90 5.85 -0.05
N ASP A 209 12.41 6.19 1.12
CA ASP A 209 12.33 7.55 1.66
C ASP A 209 13.24 8.49 0.85
N ARG A 210 12.64 9.52 0.23
CA ARG A 210 13.25 10.48 -0.69
C ARG A 210 12.80 11.92 -0.35
N PRO A 211 13.18 12.45 0.83
CA PRO A 211 12.72 13.75 1.32
C PRO A 211 13.17 14.94 0.45
N ASP A 212 14.21 14.75 -0.35
CA ASP A 212 14.98 15.72 -1.13
C ASP A 212 14.46 15.97 -2.56
N ARG A 213 13.31 15.38 -2.95
CA ARG A 213 12.66 15.61 -4.27
C ARG A 213 11.16 15.86 -4.15
N ARG A 214 10.77 17.05 -3.68
CA ARG A 214 9.45 17.60 -4.07
C ARG A 214 9.60 18.25 -5.46
N PRO A 215 8.95 17.74 -6.54
CA PRO A 215 8.43 18.68 -7.51
C PRO A 215 7.37 19.52 -6.79
N GLY A 216 7.48 20.84 -6.87
CA GLY A 216 6.50 21.75 -6.29
C GLY A 216 5.09 21.36 -6.70
N HIS A 217 4.18 21.33 -5.73
CA HIS A 217 2.76 21.35 -6.01
C HIS A 217 2.45 22.72 -6.64
N PRO A 218 1.93 22.82 -7.87
CA PRO A 218 1.44 24.10 -8.37
C PRO A 218 0.15 24.43 -7.63
N GLY A 219 0.21 25.32 -6.64
CA GLY A 219 -0.96 25.76 -5.89
C GLY A 219 -0.71 26.22 -4.45
N ALA A 220 0.40 26.91 -4.19
CA ALA A 220 0.52 27.81 -3.03
C ALA A 220 0.39 29.25 -3.52
#